data_AF-A0A1C3FAF3-F1
#
_entry.id   AF-A0A1C3FAF3-F1
#
_cell.length_a   1.000
_cell.length_b   1.000
_cell.length_c   1.000
_cell.angle_alpha   90.00
_cell.angle_beta   90.00
_cell.angle_gamma   90.00
#
_symmetry.space_group_name_H-M   'P 1'
#
loop_
_entity.id
_entity.type
_entity.pdbx_description
1 polymer ?
#
loop_
_entity_poly.entity_id
_entity_poly.type
_entity_poly.pdbx_seq_one_letter_code
_entity_poly.pdbx_strand_id
1 'polypeptide(L)'
;MKNIPSSLSASIVQVLGTVLDLHQAIANGIIILNWVIEKGRYMPRVQRIKGEFSTYHVVQRGNEKKNIFRSDEDKLKFLEIVSKAKEKHSFLIYAYCLMNNHVHLLINDNGNDISKLMKSINVSYVSYFNRIYERCGHLFQDRFRSEVVKDDRYLLEVSRYIHNNPVKAKIETKPGGFKWSSYNIYSGKASDDFGLLDTSKILGFFMGSKMKSVSEYEKFVANYGEFEGHILDINEEYEDFGQEKRDRKHEFSLAKVRIEQMLDEEKMTIEKLLENKSLRNEMIRTARKNYSLNLKDLGELFGGISESQVSRIVVK
;
A
#
# COMPACT_ATOMS: atom_id res chain seq x y z
N MET A 1 25.23 -28.58 -59.81
CA MET A 1 24.40 -28.27 -58.62
C MET A 1 25.33 -27.99 -57.47
N LYS A 2 25.51 -26.71 -57.08
CA LYS A 2 26.44 -26.30 -56.03
C LYS A 2 25.72 -26.23 -54.67
N ASN A 3 26.36 -26.83 -53.67
CA ASN A 3 25.94 -26.95 -52.27
C ASN A 3 25.80 -25.58 -51.59
N ILE A 4 24.69 -25.40 -50.86
CA ILE A 4 24.53 -24.32 -49.87
C ILE A 4 25.06 -24.85 -48.52
N PRO A 5 25.90 -24.11 -47.78
CA PRO A 5 26.46 -24.57 -46.51
C PRO A 5 25.39 -24.60 -45.39
N SER A 6 25.43 -25.66 -44.59
CA SER A 6 24.57 -25.97 -43.44
C SER A 6 24.77 -25.07 -42.19
N SER A 7 25.43 -23.91 -42.33
CA SER A 7 25.75 -23.02 -41.21
C SER A 7 24.82 -21.81 -41.05
N LEU A 8 23.82 -21.64 -41.93
CA LEU A 8 22.88 -20.51 -41.87
C LEU A 8 21.51 -20.83 -41.26
N SER A 9 21.19 -22.10 -40.95
CA SER A 9 19.90 -22.46 -40.32
C SER A 9 19.91 -22.40 -38.80
N ALA A 10 21.07 -22.56 -38.14
CA ALA A 10 21.17 -22.56 -36.68
C ALA A 10 21.04 -21.15 -36.07
N SER A 11 21.54 -20.12 -36.75
CA SER A 11 21.56 -18.74 -36.22
C SER A 11 20.21 -18.03 -36.28
N ILE A 12 19.34 -18.39 -37.24
CA ILE A 12 18.00 -17.78 -37.39
C ILE A 12 17.01 -18.41 -36.40
N VAL A 13 17.13 -19.71 -36.12
CA VAL A 13 16.30 -20.41 -35.12
C VAL A 13 16.60 -19.93 -33.69
N GLN A 14 17.86 -19.57 -33.41
CA GLN A 14 18.28 -19.07 -32.10
C GLN A 14 17.86 -17.61 -31.83
N VAL A 15 17.66 -16.82 -32.89
CA VAL A 15 17.14 -15.44 -32.81
C VAL A 15 15.62 -15.41 -32.75
N LEU A 16 14.92 -16.34 -33.42
CA LEU A 16 13.45 -16.43 -33.34
C LEU A 16 12.95 -16.98 -32.00
N GLY A 17 13.70 -17.91 -31.37
CA GLY A 17 13.36 -18.42 -30.02
C GLY A 17 13.45 -17.35 -28.94
N THR A 18 14.47 -16.47 -29.01
CA THR A 18 14.68 -15.41 -28.00
C THR A 18 13.65 -14.27 -28.11
N VAL A 19 13.10 -14.00 -29.30
CA VAL A 19 12.04 -12.99 -29.48
C VAL A 19 10.67 -13.50 -29.01
N LEU A 20 10.40 -14.81 -29.14
CA LEU A 20 9.18 -15.43 -28.63
C LEU A 20 9.21 -15.50 -27.09
N ASP A 21 10.35 -15.84 -26.50
CA ASP A 21 10.56 -15.82 -25.05
C ASP A 21 10.48 -14.42 -24.45
N LEU A 22 10.96 -13.38 -25.17
CA LEU A 22 10.86 -12.00 -24.70
C LEU A 22 9.41 -11.49 -24.70
N HIS A 23 8.61 -11.83 -25.73
CA HIS A 23 7.19 -11.49 -25.75
C HIS A 23 6.40 -12.24 -24.67
N GLN A 24 6.71 -13.52 -24.43
CA GLN A 24 6.10 -14.30 -23.36
C GLN A 24 6.51 -13.78 -21.98
N ALA A 25 7.78 -13.38 -21.79
CA ALA A 25 8.27 -12.80 -20.55
C ALA A 25 7.72 -11.39 -20.30
N ILE A 26 7.52 -10.58 -21.34
CA ILE A 26 6.87 -9.27 -21.25
C ILE A 26 5.38 -9.43 -20.96
N ALA A 27 4.70 -10.39 -21.61
CA ALA A 27 3.28 -10.69 -21.34
C ALA A 27 3.09 -11.23 -19.92
N ASN A 28 3.94 -12.16 -19.46
CA ASN A 28 3.93 -12.66 -18.09
C ASN A 28 4.31 -11.57 -17.08
N GLY A 29 5.25 -10.69 -17.42
CA GLY A 29 5.66 -9.55 -16.60
C GLY A 29 4.53 -8.51 -16.44
N ILE A 30 3.77 -8.24 -17.50
CA ILE A 30 2.61 -7.35 -17.49
C ILE A 30 1.44 -7.97 -16.70
N ILE A 31 1.21 -9.29 -16.85
CA ILE A 31 0.21 -10.02 -16.05
C ILE A 31 0.61 -10.03 -14.57
N ILE A 32 1.87 -10.25 -14.23
CA ILE A 32 2.37 -10.23 -12.85
C ILE A 32 2.28 -8.82 -12.27
N LEU A 33 2.65 -7.77 -13.02
CA LEU A 33 2.53 -6.38 -12.56
C LEU A 33 1.06 -5.99 -12.34
N ASN A 34 0.17 -6.31 -13.27
CA ASN A 34 -1.26 -6.04 -13.11
C ASN A 34 -1.87 -6.87 -11.97
N TRP A 35 -1.46 -8.12 -11.81
CA TRP A 35 -1.93 -8.99 -10.72
C TRP A 35 -1.41 -8.57 -9.34
N VAL A 36 -0.17 -8.10 -9.23
CA VAL A 36 0.41 -7.54 -7.99
C VAL A 36 -0.25 -6.22 -7.61
N ILE A 37 -0.67 -5.42 -8.60
CA ILE A 37 -1.43 -4.18 -8.38
C ILE A 37 -2.87 -4.50 -7.97
N GLU A 38 -3.49 -5.55 -8.51
CA GLU A 38 -4.88 -5.95 -8.23
C GLU A 38 -5.07 -6.75 -6.93
N LYS A 39 -4.08 -7.52 -6.48
CA LYS A 39 -4.17 -8.39 -5.30
C LYS A 39 -3.08 -8.05 -4.30
N GLY A 40 -3.34 -7.04 -3.47
CA GLY A 40 -2.44 -6.65 -2.40
C GLY A 40 -2.23 -7.77 -1.38
N ARG A 41 -1.12 -8.53 -1.47
CA ARG A 41 -0.57 -9.23 -0.29
C ARG A 41 0.92 -9.63 -0.38
N TYR A 42 1.64 -9.18 0.66
CA TYR A 42 2.84 -9.75 1.28
C TYR A 42 4.21 -9.68 0.56
N MET A 43 4.70 -8.46 0.32
CA MET A 43 6.15 -8.20 0.40
C MET A 43 6.56 -7.80 1.83
N PRO A 44 7.79 -8.10 2.30
CA PRO A 44 8.41 -7.34 3.38
C PRO A 44 8.23 -5.85 3.06
N ARG A 45 7.67 -5.06 3.98
CA ARG A 45 7.39 -3.64 3.71
C ARG A 45 8.66 -2.96 3.20
N VAL A 46 8.59 -2.46 1.96
CA VAL A 46 9.66 -1.69 1.34
C VAL A 46 10.08 -0.57 2.29
N GLN A 47 11.39 -0.34 2.40
CA GLN A 47 11.93 0.74 3.22
C GLN A 47 11.26 2.06 2.83
N ARG A 48 10.84 2.86 3.82
CA ARG A 48 10.24 4.18 3.55
C ARG A 48 11.24 5.01 2.75
N ILE A 49 10.80 5.53 1.60
CA ILE A 49 11.56 6.51 0.84
C ILE A 49 11.67 7.76 1.72
N LYS A 50 12.90 8.20 2.00
CA LYS A 50 13.20 9.41 2.77
C LYS A 50 13.78 10.43 1.81
N GLY A 51 13.18 11.62 1.72
CA GLY A 51 13.83 12.79 1.11
C GLY A 51 14.16 13.82 2.18
N GLU A 52 15.03 14.77 1.85
CA GLU A 52 15.55 15.74 2.84
C GLU A 52 14.54 16.81 3.27
N PHE A 53 13.39 16.96 2.60
CA PHE A 53 12.29 17.86 2.98
C PHE A 53 10.96 17.35 2.38
N SER A 54 10.63 16.10 2.68
CA SER A 54 9.56 15.40 1.98
C SER A 54 8.19 15.64 2.58
N THR A 55 7.19 15.70 1.70
CA THR A 55 5.78 15.68 2.10
C THR A 55 5.25 14.24 2.00
N TYR A 56 4.48 13.82 2.99
CA TYR A 56 3.91 12.48 3.08
C TYR A 56 2.41 12.56 3.31
N HIS A 57 1.67 11.69 2.63
CA HIS A 57 0.35 11.27 3.08
C HIS A 57 0.52 10.19 4.13
N VAL A 58 0.18 10.48 5.38
CA VAL A 58 0.26 9.54 6.49
C VAL A 58 -1.13 9.06 6.87
N VAL A 59 -1.27 7.76 7.08
CA VAL A 59 -2.49 7.16 7.63
C VAL A 59 -2.20 6.24 8.80
N GLN A 60 -2.94 6.41 9.89
CA GLN A 60 -2.81 5.60 11.10
C GLN A 60 -4.17 5.07 11.53
N ARG A 61 -4.31 3.74 11.61
CA ARG A 61 -5.57 3.03 11.93
C ARG A 61 -5.55 2.39 13.31
N GLY A 62 -6.71 2.36 13.97
CA GLY A 62 -6.97 1.57 15.16
C GLY A 62 -6.85 0.07 14.93
N ASN A 63 -6.40 -0.63 15.96
CA ASN A 63 -6.32 -2.09 15.96
C ASN A 63 -7.72 -2.68 15.78
N GLU A 64 -7.83 -3.78 15.02
CA GLU A 64 -9.11 -4.41 14.68
C GLU A 64 -10.12 -3.44 14.04
N LYS A 65 -9.64 -2.38 13.37
CA LYS A 65 -10.45 -1.29 12.80
C LYS A 65 -11.31 -0.55 13.84
N LYS A 66 -11.03 -0.71 15.14
CA LYS A 66 -11.77 -0.08 16.24
C LYS A 66 -11.53 1.42 16.30
N ASN A 67 -12.47 2.12 16.93
CA ASN A 67 -12.35 3.55 17.16
C ASN A 67 -11.11 3.86 18.02
N ILE A 68 -10.30 4.78 17.49
CA ILE A 68 -9.19 5.43 18.20
C ILE A 68 -9.62 6.74 18.82
N PHE A 69 -10.72 7.34 18.36
CA PHE A 69 -11.41 8.45 19.02
C PHE A 69 -12.83 8.00 19.40
N ARG A 70 -13.12 7.92 20.70
CA ARG A 70 -14.43 7.57 21.25
C ARG A 70 -15.26 8.80 21.57
N SER A 71 -14.61 9.96 21.74
CA SER A 71 -15.29 11.24 21.91
C SER A 71 -14.65 12.36 21.08
N ASP A 72 -15.19 13.56 21.22
CA ASP A 72 -14.65 14.77 20.60
C ASP A 72 -13.43 15.29 21.36
N GLU A 73 -13.39 15.11 22.68
CA GLU A 73 -12.25 15.42 23.53
C GLU A 73 -11.00 14.63 23.12
N ASP A 74 -11.18 13.38 22.68
CA ASP A 74 -10.08 12.58 22.15
C ASP A 74 -9.44 13.21 20.90
N LYS A 75 -10.27 13.78 20.02
CA LYS A 75 -9.81 14.42 18.79
C LYS A 75 -9.12 15.74 19.10
N LEU A 76 -9.68 16.55 20.00
CA LEU A 76 -9.03 17.75 20.52
C LEU A 76 -7.67 17.42 21.14
N LYS A 77 -7.61 16.36 21.95
CA LYS A 77 -6.36 15.95 22.59
C LYS A 77 -5.32 15.50 21.58
N PHE A 78 -5.74 14.81 20.52
CA PHE A 78 -4.85 14.43 19.44
C PHE A 78 -4.28 15.65 18.72
N LEU A 79 -5.11 16.65 18.39
CA LEU A 79 -4.64 17.91 17.78
C LEU A 79 -3.66 18.65 18.70
N GLU A 80 -3.92 18.71 20.01
CA GLU A 80 -3.00 19.27 21.01
C GLU A 80 -1.65 18.54 21.01
N ILE A 81 -1.66 17.20 20.95
CA ILE A 81 -0.44 16.38 20.89
C ILE A 81 0.34 16.62 19.60
N VAL A 82 -0.35 16.74 18.46
CA VAL A 82 0.29 17.07 17.18
C VAL A 82 0.90 18.47 17.25
N SER A 83 0.21 19.44 17.87
CA SER A 83 0.71 20.81 18.03
C SER A 83 1.99 20.84 18.87
N LYS A 84 2.01 20.15 20.01
CA LYS A 84 3.23 19.99 20.84
C LYS A 84 4.36 19.29 20.10
N ALA A 85 4.04 18.28 19.29
CA ALA A 85 5.04 17.62 18.46
C ALA A 85 5.59 18.56 17.38
N LYS A 86 4.72 19.41 16.80
CA LYS A 86 5.08 20.43 15.81
C LYS A 86 6.03 21.45 16.40
N GLU A 87 5.76 21.97 17.60
CA GLU A 87 6.68 22.88 18.31
C GLU A 87 8.05 22.23 18.54
N LYS A 88 8.07 20.96 18.96
CA LYS A 88 9.31 20.25 19.29
C LYS A 88 10.16 19.92 18.07
N HIS A 89 9.54 19.61 16.94
CA HIS A 89 10.22 19.06 15.78
C HIS A 89 10.17 19.96 14.54
N SER A 90 9.43 21.07 14.58
CA SER A 90 9.33 22.06 13.50
C SER A 90 8.88 21.49 12.15
N PHE A 91 7.98 20.50 12.11
CA PHE A 91 7.38 20.01 10.87
C PHE A 91 6.18 20.86 10.44
N LEU A 92 5.65 20.64 9.22
CA LEU A 92 4.47 21.35 8.71
C LEU A 92 3.31 20.38 8.49
N ILE A 93 2.08 20.84 8.74
CA ILE A 93 0.86 20.12 8.36
C ILE A 93 0.12 20.95 7.32
N TYR A 94 -0.19 20.34 6.18
CA TYR A 94 -0.97 21.00 5.11
C TYR A 94 -2.45 20.63 5.17
N ALA A 95 -2.77 19.41 5.59
CA ALA A 95 -4.16 18.96 5.74
C ALA A 95 -4.26 17.81 6.76
N TYR A 96 -5.42 17.66 7.37
CA TYR A 96 -5.78 16.50 8.19
C TYR A 96 -7.29 16.17 8.10
N CYS A 97 -7.61 14.92 8.42
CA CYS A 97 -8.97 14.44 8.71
C CYS A 97 -8.91 13.36 9.81
N LEU A 98 -9.66 13.56 10.91
CA LEU A 98 -9.73 12.67 12.07
C LEU A 98 -11.03 11.84 12.04
N MET A 99 -10.97 10.65 11.43
CA MET A 99 -12.06 9.68 11.44
C MET A 99 -12.06 8.90 12.74
N ASN A 100 -13.19 8.35 13.18
CA ASN A 100 -13.27 7.70 14.49
C ASN A 100 -12.26 6.54 14.68
N ASN A 101 -11.96 5.78 13.64
CA ASN A 101 -11.05 4.62 13.69
C ASN A 101 -9.71 4.83 12.97
N HIS A 102 -9.48 6.00 12.35
CA HIS A 102 -8.20 6.30 11.69
C HIS A 102 -7.98 7.80 11.50
N VAL A 103 -6.74 8.19 11.26
CA VAL A 103 -6.37 9.57 10.94
C VAL A 103 -5.61 9.64 9.63
N HIS A 104 -5.94 10.63 8.81
CA HIS A 104 -5.14 11.06 7.66
C HIS A 104 -4.44 12.38 7.97
N LEU A 105 -3.13 12.45 7.69
CA LEU A 105 -2.31 13.66 7.78
C LEU A 105 -1.57 13.88 6.47
N LEU A 106 -1.50 15.13 6.02
CA LEU A 106 -0.59 15.58 4.97
C LEU A 106 0.51 16.40 5.64
N ILE A 107 1.66 15.78 5.83
CA ILE A 107 2.75 16.28 6.68
C ILE A 107 4.02 16.47 5.86
N ASN A 108 4.64 17.63 5.96
CA ASN A 108 6.01 17.84 5.50
C ASN A 108 6.96 17.66 6.67
N ASP A 109 7.93 16.76 6.54
CA ASP A 109 8.85 16.42 7.62
C ASP A 109 9.82 17.55 7.98
N ASN A 110 9.95 18.57 7.14
CA ASN A 110 10.89 19.68 7.27
C ASN A 110 12.32 19.19 7.60
N GLY A 111 12.74 18.10 6.96
CA GLY A 111 14.07 17.48 7.16
C GLY A 111 14.19 16.59 8.39
N ASN A 112 13.10 16.36 9.11
CA ASN A 112 13.08 15.36 10.18
C ASN A 112 12.88 13.94 9.65
N ASP A 113 13.17 12.94 10.48
CA ASP A 113 12.74 11.57 10.21
C ASP A 113 11.24 11.42 10.51
N ILE A 114 10.41 11.25 9.48
CA ILE A 114 8.96 11.04 9.60
C ILE A 114 8.59 9.91 10.58
N SER A 115 9.43 8.87 10.69
CA SER A 115 9.19 7.77 11.64
C SER A 115 9.38 8.20 13.08
N LYS A 116 10.32 9.13 13.36
CA LYS A 116 10.50 9.71 14.70
C LYS A 116 9.35 10.66 15.04
N LEU A 117 8.91 11.48 14.08
CA LEU A 117 7.77 12.38 14.25
C LEU A 117 6.50 11.61 14.63
N MET A 118 6.13 10.64 13.80
CA MET A 118 4.93 9.83 14.03
C MET A 118 5.06 8.95 15.27
N LYS A 119 6.26 8.48 15.63
CA LYS A 119 6.48 7.80 16.91
C LYS A 119 6.17 8.72 18.08
N SER A 120 6.63 9.98 18.05
CA SER A 120 6.35 10.96 19.11
C SER A 120 4.85 11.18 19.28
N ILE A 121 4.14 11.45 18.18
CA ILE A 121 2.68 11.67 18.18
C ILE A 121 1.94 10.42 18.69
N ASN A 122 2.23 9.26 18.10
CA ASN A 122 1.51 8.03 18.39
C ASN A 122 1.72 7.58 19.84
N VAL A 123 2.95 7.60 20.35
CA VAL A 123 3.24 7.18 21.73
C VAL A 123 2.52 8.08 22.74
N SER A 124 2.57 9.40 22.54
CA SER A 124 1.86 10.35 23.39
C SER A 124 0.35 10.12 23.38
N TYR A 125 -0.24 9.86 22.21
CA TYR A 125 -1.67 9.61 22.10
C TYR A 125 -2.09 8.26 22.71
N VAL A 126 -1.35 7.18 22.45
CA VAL A 126 -1.62 5.88 23.07
C VAL A 126 -1.53 5.95 24.59
N SER A 127 -0.54 6.68 25.13
CA SER A 127 -0.41 6.87 26.57
C SER A 127 -1.62 7.61 27.17
N TYR A 128 -2.06 8.69 26.50
CA TYR A 128 -3.29 9.38 26.89
C TYR A 128 -4.51 8.45 26.85
N PHE A 129 -4.77 7.82 25.70
CA PHE A 129 -5.94 6.98 25.47
C PHE A 129 -6.03 5.81 26.46
N ASN A 130 -4.91 5.12 26.69
CA ASN A 130 -4.84 4.01 27.63
C ASN A 130 -5.11 4.46 29.06
N ARG A 131 -4.65 5.66 29.45
CA ARG A 131 -4.91 6.22 30.77
C ARG A 131 -6.38 6.58 30.98
N ILE A 132 -7.00 7.26 30.02
CA ILE A 132 -8.39 7.74 30.19
C ILE A 132 -9.44 6.63 30.05
N TYR A 133 -9.12 5.56 29.31
CA TYR A 133 -10.03 4.42 29.10
C TYR A 133 -9.62 3.18 29.90
N GLU A 134 -8.65 3.32 30.81
CA GLU A 134 -8.14 2.23 31.67
C GLU A 134 -7.77 0.97 30.86
N ARG A 135 -7.13 1.18 29.71
CA ARG A 135 -6.71 0.12 28.80
C ARG A 135 -5.24 -0.19 28.93
N CYS A 136 -4.88 -1.41 28.54
CA CYS A 136 -3.51 -1.82 28.28
C CYS A 136 -3.35 -2.32 26.82
N GLY A 137 -2.10 -2.37 26.34
CA GLY A 137 -1.76 -2.89 25.03
C GLY A 137 -1.83 -1.88 23.88
N HIS A 138 -1.87 -2.41 22.65
CA HIS A 138 -1.81 -1.63 21.43
C HIS A 138 -3.16 -0.96 21.11
N LEU A 139 -3.12 0.34 20.83
CA LEU A 139 -4.26 1.08 20.27
C LEU A 139 -4.33 0.95 18.75
N PHE A 140 -3.18 1.01 18.11
CA PHE A 140 -3.05 1.02 16.66
C PHE A 140 -2.79 -0.38 16.10
N GLN A 141 -3.29 -0.64 14.88
CA GLN A 141 -3.16 -1.94 14.22
C GLN A 141 -1.71 -2.30 13.89
N ASP A 142 -0.93 -1.32 13.43
CA ASP A 142 0.47 -1.43 13.05
C ASP A 142 1.08 -0.01 13.07
N ARG A 143 2.37 0.11 12.74
CA ARG A 143 3.02 1.36 12.36
C ARG A 143 2.20 2.07 11.28
N PHE A 144 2.21 3.40 11.30
CA PHE A 144 1.59 4.24 10.28
C PHE A 144 2.02 3.83 8.87
N ARG A 145 1.07 3.91 7.95
CA ARG A 145 1.31 3.88 6.50
C ARG A 145 1.67 5.29 6.04
N SER A 146 2.54 5.38 5.06
CA SER A 146 2.97 6.66 4.50
C SER A 146 3.31 6.51 3.03
N GLU A 147 2.87 7.46 2.21
CA GLU A 147 3.29 7.60 0.82
C GLU A 147 3.92 8.98 0.60
N VAL A 148 5.03 9.04 -0.13
CA VAL A 148 5.70 10.31 -0.46
C VAL A 148 4.90 11.03 -1.54
N VAL A 149 4.60 12.30 -1.30
CA VAL A 149 4.00 13.19 -2.29
C VAL A 149 5.10 13.69 -3.21
N LYS A 150 5.05 13.27 -4.47
CA LYS A 150 6.14 13.44 -5.44
C LYS A 150 6.12 14.78 -6.19
N ASP A 151 4.94 15.37 -6.34
CA ASP A 151 4.75 16.60 -7.10
C ASP A 151 3.54 17.41 -6.59
N ASP A 152 3.43 18.64 -7.09
CA ASP A 152 2.42 19.61 -6.67
C ASP A 152 0.99 19.20 -7.08
N ARG A 153 0.81 18.51 -8.22
CA ARG A 153 -0.50 17.99 -8.61
C ARG A 153 -0.94 16.93 -7.62
N TYR A 154 -0.07 15.98 -7.31
CA TYR A 154 -0.37 14.93 -6.34
C TYR A 154 -0.62 15.50 -4.95
N LEU A 155 0.08 16.58 -4.56
CA LEU A 155 -0.15 17.29 -3.30
C LEU A 155 -1.59 17.82 -3.19
N LEU A 156 -2.08 18.49 -4.24
CA LEU A 156 -3.47 18.97 -4.31
C LEU A 156 -4.46 17.81 -4.23
N GLU A 157 -4.19 16.72 -4.94
CA GLU A 157 -5.04 15.53 -4.97
C GLU A 157 -5.16 14.84 -3.62
N VAL A 158 -4.05 14.67 -2.92
CA VAL A 158 -4.05 14.13 -1.55
C VAL A 158 -4.80 15.07 -0.61
N SER A 159 -4.64 16.39 -0.74
CA SER A 159 -5.39 17.33 0.08
C SER A 159 -6.90 17.21 -0.15
N ARG A 160 -7.33 17.15 -1.42
CA ARG A 160 -8.73 16.92 -1.81
C ARG A 160 -9.26 15.59 -1.30
N TYR A 161 -8.45 14.55 -1.38
CA TYR A 161 -8.78 13.22 -0.85
C TYR A 161 -9.03 13.26 0.66
N ILE A 162 -8.11 13.84 1.42
CA ILE A 162 -8.21 13.95 2.88
C ILE A 162 -9.49 14.67 3.28
N HIS A 163 -9.83 15.78 2.61
CA HIS A 163 -11.03 16.55 2.92
C HIS A 163 -12.33 15.85 2.51
N ASN A 164 -12.31 15.03 1.44
CA ASN A 164 -13.45 14.23 1.02
C ASN A 164 -13.57 12.88 1.73
N ASN A 165 -12.64 12.51 2.61
CA ASN A 165 -12.68 11.23 3.30
C ASN A 165 -14.00 10.97 4.08
N PRO A 166 -14.60 11.95 4.78
CA PRO A 166 -15.92 11.78 5.40
C PRO A 166 -17.06 11.55 4.39
N VAL A 167 -16.96 12.13 3.20
CA VAL A 167 -17.93 11.94 2.11
C VAL A 167 -17.78 10.55 1.50
N LYS A 168 -16.54 10.11 1.25
CA LYS A 168 -16.22 8.76 0.79
C LYS A 168 -16.72 7.70 1.77
N ALA A 169 -16.56 7.93 3.07
CA ALA A 169 -17.07 7.06 4.14
C ALA A 169 -18.60 7.16 4.35
N LYS A 170 -19.30 7.97 3.55
CA LYS A 170 -20.76 8.20 3.63
C LYS A 170 -21.23 8.74 4.99
N ILE A 171 -20.34 9.39 5.73
CA ILE A 171 -20.66 10.05 7.01
C ILE A 171 -21.29 11.42 6.74
N GLU A 172 -20.80 12.12 5.71
CA GLU A 172 -21.29 13.44 5.31
C GLU A 172 -21.60 13.47 3.81
N THR A 173 -22.47 14.40 3.41
CA THR A 173 -22.77 14.63 1.98
C THR A 173 -21.79 15.59 1.31
N LYS A 174 -21.07 16.39 2.10
CA LYS A 174 -20.10 17.38 1.64
C LYS A 174 -18.95 17.54 2.64
N PRO A 175 -17.72 17.89 2.20
CA PRO A 175 -16.56 18.03 3.08
C PRO A 175 -16.78 18.98 4.26
N GLY A 176 -17.47 20.11 4.02
CA GLY A 176 -17.73 21.12 5.05
C GLY A 176 -18.70 20.69 6.15
N GLY A 177 -19.41 19.57 6.01
CA GLY A 177 -20.23 19.01 7.09
C GLY A 177 -19.40 18.43 8.23
N PHE A 178 -18.17 17.99 7.93
CA PHE A 178 -17.34 17.28 8.90
C PHE A 178 -16.39 18.20 9.65
N LYS A 179 -16.70 18.50 10.92
CA LYS A 179 -15.89 19.40 11.76
C LYS A 179 -14.48 18.89 12.07
N TRP A 180 -14.24 17.57 11.99
CA TRP A 180 -12.97 16.94 12.32
C TRP A 180 -12.02 16.81 11.12
N SER A 181 -12.27 17.60 10.09
CA SER A 181 -11.39 17.81 8.95
C SER A 181 -10.89 19.26 8.93
N SER A 182 -9.67 19.45 8.46
CA SER A 182 -9.09 20.77 8.20
C SER A 182 -9.83 21.60 7.14
N TYR A 183 -10.77 21.03 6.38
CA TYR A 183 -11.50 21.71 5.30
C TYR A 183 -12.19 23.01 5.75
N ASN A 184 -12.78 23.03 6.94
CA ASN A 184 -13.48 24.23 7.44
C ASN A 184 -12.52 25.38 7.78
N ILE A 185 -11.24 25.08 8.04
CA ILE A 185 -10.20 26.10 8.21
C ILE A 185 -9.83 26.70 6.85
N TYR A 186 -9.72 25.87 5.80
CA TYR A 186 -9.48 26.33 4.44
C TYR A 186 -10.59 27.27 3.93
N SER A 187 -11.84 26.93 4.21
CA SER A 187 -13.01 27.74 3.81
C SER A 187 -13.26 28.96 4.71
N GLY A 188 -12.45 29.19 5.75
CA GLY A 188 -12.62 30.30 6.69
C GLY A 188 -13.85 30.17 7.60
N LYS A 189 -14.47 28.98 7.67
CA LYS A 189 -15.64 28.68 8.51
C LYS A 189 -15.24 28.24 9.93
N ALA A 190 -13.97 27.93 10.14
CA ALA A 190 -13.38 27.58 11.43
C ALA A 190 -11.98 28.22 11.58
N SER A 191 -11.57 28.45 12.82
CA SER A 191 -10.21 28.87 13.18
C SER A 191 -9.28 27.67 13.36
N ASP A 192 -7.98 27.90 13.16
CA ASP A 192 -6.92 26.93 13.50
C ASP A 192 -6.45 27.15 14.93
N ASP A 193 -7.27 26.74 15.90
CA ASP A 193 -7.04 27.01 17.32
C ASP A 193 -5.72 26.41 17.85
N PHE A 194 -5.18 25.40 17.16
CA PHE A 194 -3.94 24.72 17.51
C PHE A 194 -2.72 25.17 16.70
N GLY A 195 -2.88 26.13 15.78
CA GLY A 195 -1.81 26.65 14.91
C GLY A 195 -1.12 25.57 14.06
N LEU A 196 -1.87 24.54 13.65
CA LEU A 196 -1.32 23.36 12.98
C LEU A 196 -1.05 23.59 11.50
N LEU A 197 -1.94 24.30 10.81
CA LEU A 197 -2.00 24.29 9.37
C LEU A 197 -1.16 25.38 8.72
N ASP A 198 -0.40 24.99 7.71
CA ASP A 198 0.10 25.90 6.68
C ASP A 198 -0.78 25.80 5.44
N THR A 199 -1.90 26.52 5.47
CA THR A 199 -2.85 26.54 4.34
C THR A 199 -2.30 27.26 3.11
N SER A 200 -1.27 28.10 3.29
CA SER A 200 -0.68 28.89 2.22
C SER A 200 -0.04 28.02 1.15
N LYS A 201 0.54 26.87 1.54
CA LYS A 201 1.14 25.92 0.60
C LYS A 201 0.13 25.38 -0.42
N ILE A 202 -1.09 25.06 0.01
CA ILE A 202 -2.13 24.50 -0.87
C ILE A 202 -2.92 25.62 -1.56
N LEU A 203 -3.33 26.65 -0.83
CA LEU A 203 -4.07 27.78 -1.41
C LEU A 203 -3.24 28.57 -2.42
N GLY A 204 -1.90 28.56 -2.28
CA GLY A 204 -0.98 29.23 -3.20
C GLY A 204 -1.00 28.70 -4.63
N PHE A 205 -1.49 27.48 -4.87
CA PHE A 205 -1.69 26.97 -6.24
C PHE A 205 -2.86 27.66 -6.96
N PHE A 206 -3.77 28.28 -6.22
CA PHE A 206 -4.93 28.96 -6.77
C PHE A 206 -4.63 30.46 -6.84
N MET A 207 -4.24 30.94 -8.02
CA MET A 207 -3.82 32.34 -8.22
C MET A 207 -4.93 33.34 -7.85
N GLY A 208 -4.54 34.43 -7.20
CA GLY A 208 -5.41 35.59 -6.95
C GLY A 208 -5.42 36.05 -5.49
N SER A 209 -6.48 36.76 -5.11
CA SER A 209 -6.70 37.14 -3.73
C SER A 209 -7.02 35.92 -2.86
N LYS A 210 -6.77 36.00 -1.55
CA LYS A 210 -7.09 34.92 -0.60
C LYS A 210 -8.52 34.38 -0.76
N MET A 211 -9.50 35.26 -0.93
CA MET A 211 -10.90 34.86 -1.15
C MET A 211 -11.09 34.07 -2.45
N LYS A 212 -10.42 34.48 -3.53
CA LYS A 212 -10.47 33.76 -4.82
C LYS A 212 -9.81 32.39 -4.69
N SER A 213 -8.63 32.31 -4.07
CA SER A 213 -7.92 31.05 -3.84
C SER A 213 -8.76 30.05 -3.05
N VAL A 214 -9.44 30.52 -2.00
CA VAL A 214 -10.37 29.69 -1.21
C VAL A 214 -11.54 29.22 -2.07
N SER A 215 -12.16 30.10 -2.86
CA SER A 215 -13.29 29.72 -3.72
C SER A 215 -12.90 28.68 -4.78
N GLU A 216 -11.74 28.85 -5.44
CA GLU A 216 -11.25 27.88 -6.43
C GLU A 216 -10.87 26.55 -5.77
N TYR A 217 -10.32 26.58 -4.56
CA TYR A 217 -10.07 25.37 -3.79
C TYR A 217 -11.35 24.63 -3.43
N GLU A 218 -12.40 25.33 -2.96
CA GLU A 218 -13.70 24.70 -2.67
C GLU A 218 -14.28 24.02 -3.92
N LYS A 219 -14.18 24.65 -5.11
CA LYS A 219 -14.59 24.03 -6.39
C LYS A 219 -13.77 22.79 -6.73
N PHE A 220 -12.45 22.89 -6.58
CA PHE A 220 -11.54 21.76 -6.83
C PHE A 220 -11.85 20.57 -5.93
N VAL A 221 -12.09 20.81 -4.62
CA VAL A 221 -12.45 19.76 -3.67
C VAL A 221 -13.83 19.16 -3.98
N ALA A 222 -14.79 19.96 -4.45
CA ALA A 222 -16.13 19.50 -4.82
C ALA A 222 -16.13 18.57 -6.05
N ASN A 223 -15.19 18.74 -6.99
CA ASN A 223 -15.00 17.87 -8.15
C ASN A 223 -14.24 16.58 -7.79
N TYR A 224 -14.69 15.88 -6.76
CA TYR A 224 -14.10 14.64 -6.28
C TYR A 224 -14.42 13.47 -7.25
N GLY A 225 -13.38 12.76 -7.71
CA GLY A 225 -13.54 11.59 -8.60
C GLY A 225 -12.84 11.68 -9.96
N GLU A 226 -12.23 12.82 -10.31
CA GLU A 226 -11.54 13.03 -11.60
C GLU A 226 -10.04 12.63 -11.58
N PHE A 227 -9.54 12.04 -10.49
CA PHE A 227 -8.13 11.65 -10.39
C PHE A 227 -7.92 10.19 -10.76
N GLU A 228 -7.18 9.94 -11.85
CA GLU A 228 -6.85 8.59 -12.35
C GLU A 228 -5.63 7.94 -11.65
N GLY A 229 -5.07 8.56 -10.61
CA GLY A 229 -3.91 8.04 -9.89
C GLY A 229 -4.27 7.28 -8.60
N HIS A 230 -3.31 6.49 -8.10
CA HIS A 230 -3.40 5.85 -6.79
C HIS A 230 -3.22 6.89 -5.68
N ILE A 231 -4.11 6.86 -4.68
CA ILE A 231 -3.94 7.57 -3.41
C ILE A 231 -3.94 6.53 -2.29
N LEU A 232 -2.99 6.66 -1.36
CA LEU A 232 -2.93 5.79 -0.19
C LEU A 232 -4.26 5.80 0.57
N ASP A 233 -4.93 4.66 0.55
CA ASP A 233 -6.21 4.45 1.22
C ASP A 233 -6.17 3.29 2.21
N ILE A 234 -7.10 3.33 3.15
CA ILE A 234 -7.41 2.25 4.06
C ILE A 234 -8.78 1.71 3.67
N ASN A 235 -8.81 0.53 3.03
CA ASN A 235 -10.07 -0.17 2.77
C ASN A 235 -10.87 -0.36 4.07
N GLU A 236 -12.06 0.23 4.12
CA GLU A 236 -12.99 0.03 5.23
C GLU A 236 -13.65 -1.35 5.17
N GLU A 237 -13.85 -1.87 3.96
CA GLU A 237 -14.35 -3.22 3.70
C GLU A 237 -13.48 -4.29 4.37
N TYR A 238 -14.12 -5.31 4.94
CA TYR A 238 -13.41 -6.47 5.49
C TYR A 238 -12.56 -7.11 4.39
N GLU A 239 -11.27 -7.36 4.67
CA GLU A 239 -10.50 -8.27 3.82
C GLU A 239 -11.24 -9.62 3.85
N ASP A 240 -11.89 -10.03 2.75
CA ASP A 240 -12.50 -11.36 2.66
C ASP A 240 -11.39 -12.40 2.55
N PHE A 241 -10.89 -12.85 3.70
CA PHE A 241 -9.96 -13.97 3.82
C PHE A 241 -10.53 -15.27 3.22
N GLY A 242 -11.85 -15.37 3.04
CA GLY A 242 -12.52 -16.47 2.34
C GLY A 242 -12.19 -16.49 0.85
N GLN A 243 -12.15 -15.33 0.20
CA GLN A 243 -11.71 -15.23 -1.19
C GLN A 243 -10.24 -15.61 -1.34
N GLU A 244 -9.38 -15.20 -0.41
CA GLU A 244 -7.96 -15.56 -0.42
C GLU A 244 -7.75 -17.08 -0.29
N LYS A 245 -8.55 -17.76 0.55
CA LYS A 245 -8.52 -19.23 0.64
C LYS A 245 -9.03 -19.89 -0.65
N ARG A 246 -10.05 -19.33 -1.30
CA ARG A 246 -10.58 -19.82 -2.59
C ARG A 246 -9.54 -19.67 -3.70
N ASP A 247 -8.92 -18.49 -3.80
CA ASP A 247 -7.88 -18.16 -4.79
C ASP A 247 -6.65 -19.06 -4.59
N ARG A 248 -6.18 -19.25 -3.35
CA ARG A 248 -5.08 -20.18 -3.03
C ARG A 248 -5.39 -21.62 -3.42
N LYS A 249 -6.60 -22.10 -3.13
CA LYS A 249 -7.03 -23.47 -3.49
C LYS A 249 -7.11 -23.65 -5.02
N HIS A 250 -7.52 -22.60 -5.74
CA HIS A 250 -7.53 -22.59 -7.19
C HIS A 250 -6.12 -22.63 -7.77
N GLU A 251 -5.21 -21.77 -7.31
CA GLU A 251 -3.80 -21.79 -7.75
C GLU A 251 -3.10 -23.12 -7.44
N PHE A 252 -3.35 -23.71 -6.28
CA PHE A 252 -2.84 -25.04 -5.94
C PHE A 252 -3.30 -26.10 -6.95
N SER A 253 -4.59 -26.05 -7.33
CA SER A 253 -5.17 -26.99 -8.29
C SER A 253 -4.56 -26.81 -9.69
N LEU A 254 -4.35 -25.56 -10.13
CA LEU A 254 -3.69 -25.25 -11.41
C LEU A 254 -2.24 -25.72 -11.44
N ALA A 255 -1.48 -25.45 -10.37
CA ALA A 255 -0.09 -25.87 -10.26
C ALA A 255 0.03 -27.41 -10.27
N LYS A 256 -0.89 -28.11 -9.58
CA LYS A 256 -0.95 -29.57 -9.57
C LYS A 256 -1.17 -30.15 -10.96
N VAL A 257 -2.20 -29.70 -11.66
CA VAL A 257 -2.49 -30.16 -13.03
C VAL A 257 -1.30 -29.92 -13.95
N ARG A 258 -0.65 -28.74 -13.85
CA ARG A 258 0.48 -28.43 -14.73
C ARG A 258 1.70 -29.30 -14.44
N ILE A 259 2.01 -29.56 -13.16
CA ILE A 259 3.11 -30.44 -12.78
C ILE A 259 2.84 -31.88 -13.20
N GLU A 260 1.62 -32.38 -13.02
CA GLU A 260 1.21 -33.71 -13.47
C GLU A 260 1.38 -33.85 -15.00
N GLN A 261 0.99 -32.84 -15.78
CA GLN A 261 1.23 -32.83 -17.23
C GLN A 261 2.72 -32.88 -17.59
N MET A 262 3.57 -32.09 -16.92
CA MET A 262 5.01 -32.10 -17.18
C MET A 262 5.64 -33.45 -16.85
N LEU A 263 5.17 -34.10 -15.77
CA LEU A 263 5.61 -35.43 -15.38
C LEU A 263 5.20 -36.49 -16.41
N ASP A 264 3.98 -36.41 -16.93
CA ASP A 264 3.49 -37.30 -17.99
C ASP A 264 4.27 -37.12 -19.31
N GLU A 265 4.56 -35.88 -19.70
CA GLU A 265 5.38 -35.55 -20.89
C GLU A 265 6.79 -36.17 -20.78
N GLU A 266 7.38 -36.17 -19.59
CA GLU A 266 8.69 -36.78 -19.31
C GLU A 266 8.63 -38.28 -18.97
N LYS A 267 7.44 -38.91 -19.00
CA LYS A 267 7.18 -40.30 -18.56
C LYS A 267 7.74 -40.59 -17.16
N MET A 268 7.63 -39.62 -16.27
CA MET A 268 8.17 -39.65 -14.91
C MET A 268 7.02 -39.64 -13.89
N THR A 269 7.22 -40.29 -12.75
CA THR A 269 6.25 -40.24 -11.63
C THR A 269 6.77 -39.29 -10.54
N ILE A 270 5.88 -38.83 -9.65
CA ILE A 270 6.25 -38.00 -8.50
C ILE A 270 7.29 -38.70 -7.62
N GLU A 271 7.18 -40.03 -7.45
CA GLU A 271 8.10 -40.83 -6.65
C GLU A 271 9.51 -40.83 -7.27
N LYS A 272 9.61 -40.96 -8.59
CA LYS A 272 10.90 -40.86 -9.31
C LYS A 272 11.46 -39.44 -9.30
N LEU A 273 10.61 -38.42 -9.37
CA LEU A 273 11.02 -37.03 -9.22
C LEU A 273 11.64 -36.80 -7.83
N LEU A 274 11.06 -37.38 -6.78
CA LEU A 274 11.55 -37.25 -5.41
C LEU A 274 12.97 -37.82 -5.21
N GLU A 275 13.33 -38.85 -5.96
CA GLU A 275 14.67 -39.46 -5.98
C GLU A 275 15.69 -38.52 -6.65
N ASN A 276 15.29 -37.78 -7.68
CA ASN A 276 16.14 -36.81 -8.36
C ASN A 276 16.11 -35.43 -7.66
N LYS A 277 17.02 -35.25 -6.69
CA LYS A 277 17.13 -34.00 -5.92
C LYS A 277 17.35 -32.76 -6.79
N SER A 278 18.04 -32.87 -7.92
CA SER A 278 18.32 -31.71 -8.79
C SER A 278 17.05 -31.23 -9.47
N LEU A 279 16.38 -32.15 -10.16
CA LEU A 279 15.17 -31.86 -10.94
C LEU A 279 14.00 -31.45 -10.05
N ARG A 280 13.80 -32.13 -8.92
CA ARG A 280 12.81 -31.76 -7.90
C ARG A 280 13.01 -30.33 -7.40
N ASN A 281 14.25 -29.96 -7.07
CA ASN A 281 14.54 -28.63 -6.54
C ASN A 281 14.28 -27.54 -7.59
N GLU A 282 14.60 -27.81 -8.85
CA GLU A 282 14.31 -26.92 -9.97
C GLU A 282 12.80 -26.74 -10.20
N MET A 283 12.02 -27.82 -10.16
CA MET A 283 10.57 -27.75 -10.29
C MET A 283 9.91 -27.00 -9.11
N ILE A 284 10.39 -27.21 -7.88
CA ILE A 284 9.91 -26.47 -6.70
C ILE A 284 10.15 -24.96 -6.85
N ARG A 285 11.33 -24.56 -7.35
CA ARG A 285 11.63 -23.14 -7.62
C ARG A 285 10.76 -22.58 -8.73
N THR A 286 10.55 -23.35 -9.79
CA THR A 286 9.70 -22.96 -10.92
C THR A 286 8.25 -22.76 -10.46
N ALA A 287 7.71 -23.70 -9.68
CA ALA A 287 6.40 -23.58 -9.08
C ALA A 287 6.30 -22.36 -8.14
N ARG A 288 7.33 -22.08 -7.34
CA ARG A 288 7.39 -20.89 -6.47
C ARG A 288 7.41 -19.57 -7.25
N LYS A 289 8.00 -19.55 -8.45
CA LYS A 289 8.06 -18.36 -9.32
C LYS A 289 6.74 -18.13 -10.05
N ASN A 290 6.05 -19.20 -10.43
CA ASN A 290 4.90 -19.14 -11.33
C ASN A 290 3.54 -19.17 -10.61
N TYR A 291 3.50 -19.56 -9.33
CA TYR A 291 2.27 -19.67 -8.53
C TYR A 291 2.46 -19.09 -7.13
N SER A 292 1.41 -18.53 -6.53
CA SER A 292 1.43 -17.87 -5.22
C SER A 292 1.22 -18.87 -4.07
N LEU A 293 1.87 -20.03 -4.18
CA LEU A 293 1.81 -21.13 -3.22
C LEU A 293 2.74 -20.87 -2.04
N ASN A 294 2.26 -21.08 -0.81
CA ASN A 294 3.11 -21.00 0.37
C ASN A 294 4.06 -22.21 0.47
N LEU A 295 4.97 -22.22 1.46
CA LEU A 295 5.94 -23.32 1.62
C LEU A 295 5.27 -24.67 1.92
N LYS A 296 4.12 -24.66 2.61
CA LYS A 296 3.34 -25.85 2.92
C LYS A 296 2.67 -26.40 1.66
N ASP A 297 2.05 -25.53 0.88
CA ASP A 297 1.41 -25.85 -0.40
C ASP A 297 2.44 -26.48 -1.35
N LEU A 298 3.64 -25.91 -1.47
CA LEU A 298 4.73 -26.50 -2.25
C LEU A 298 5.21 -27.83 -1.67
N GLY A 299 5.27 -27.96 -0.35
CA GLY A 299 5.62 -29.22 0.32
C GLY A 299 4.65 -30.34 -0.03
N GLU A 300 3.35 -30.05 0.03
CA GLU A 300 2.26 -30.98 -0.32
C GLU A 300 2.28 -31.36 -1.80
N LEU A 301 2.46 -30.37 -2.68
CA LEU A 301 2.48 -30.52 -4.14
C LEU A 301 3.58 -31.46 -4.63
N PHE A 302 4.73 -31.47 -3.95
CA PHE A 302 5.89 -32.28 -4.30
C PHE A 302 6.07 -33.48 -3.37
N GLY A 303 4.98 -34.08 -2.88
CA GLY A 303 5.02 -35.37 -2.19
C GLY A 303 5.38 -35.30 -0.70
N GLY A 304 4.93 -34.27 0.00
CA GLY A 304 5.00 -34.18 1.46
C GLY A 304 6.34 -33.70 2.01
N ILE A 305 7.06 -32.87 1.25
CA ILE A 305 8.33 -32.28 1.69
C ILE A 305 8.06 -31.27 2.81
N SER A 306 8.90 -31.25 3.85
CA SER A 306 8.71 -30.31 4.97
C SER A 306 8.94 -28.85 4.53
N GLU A 307 8.20 -27.90 5.13
CA GLU A 307 8.33 -26.47 4.85
C GLU A 307 9.78 -25.95 5.01
N SER A 308 10.52 -26.51 5.97
CA SER A 308 11.93 -26.18 6.20
C SER A 308 12.86 -26.64 5.06
N GLN A 309 12.54 -27.75 4.40
CA GLN A 309 13.28 -28.23 3.24
C GLN A 309 12.93 -27.39 2.01
N VAL A 310 11.64 -27.11 1.79
CA VAL A 310 11.19 -26.22 0.69
C VAL A 310 11.86 -24.85 0.81
N SER A 311 11.86 -24.25 2.00
CA SER A 311 12.52 -22.96 2.27
C SER A 311 14.00 -22.97 1.84
N ARG A 312 14.76 -24.01 2.21
CA ARG A 312 16.18 -24.15 1.83
C ARG A 312 16.38 -24.32 0.32
N ILE A 313 15.40 -24.86 -0.40
CA ILE A 313 15.43 -25.06 -1.84
C ILE A 313 15.17 -23.73 -2.56
N VAL A 314 14.15 -22.97 -2.13
CA VAL A 314 13.75 -21.72 -2.81
C VAL A 314 14.68 -20.53 -2.54
N VAL A 315 15.45 -20.57 -1.44
CA VAL A 315 16.42 -19.52 -1.09
C VAL A 315 17.74 -19.66 -1.86
N LYS A 316 18.03 -20.83 -2.45
CA LYS A 316 19.21 -21.12 -3.27
C LYS A 316 18.91 -20.95 -4.74
#